data_AF-A6TMH3-F1
#
_entry.id   AF-A6TMH3-F1
#
_cell.length_a   1.000
_cell.length_b   1.000
_cell.length_c   1.000
_cell.angle_alpha   90.00
_cell.angle_beta   90.00
_cell.angle_gamma   90.00
#
_symmetry.space_group_name_H-M   'P 1'
#
loop_
_entity.id
_entity.type
_entity.pdbx_description
1 polymer ?
#
loop_
_entity_poly.entity_id
_entity_poly.type
_entity_poly.pdbx_seq_one_letter_code
_entity_poly.pdbx_strand_id
1 'polypeptide(L)' 'MKTHTDKSIMVFLQEIDRKKDFFHSVDEVNKYNLNAIIELIQYDNIKNYGDPLYTRHELRKGIKQYLQDN' A
#
# COMPACT_ATOMS: atom_id res chain seq x y z
N MET A 1 17.89 18.53 1.09
CA MET A 1 16.79 18.58 0.10
C MET A 1 15.92 17.35 0.29
N LYS A 2 14.68 17.51 0.79
CA LYS A 2 13.68 16.43 0.77
C LYS A 2 12.82 16.61 -0.47
N THR A 3 13.15 15.93 -1.55
CA THR A 3 12.25 15.78 -2.70
C THR A 3 11.43 14.50 -2.48
N HIS A 4 10.52 14.54 -1.50
CA HIS A 4 9.33 13.72 -1.60
C HIS A 4 8.45 14.42 -2.62
N THR A 5 8.69 14.17 -3.90
CA THR A 5 7.60 14.30 -4.87
C THR A 5 6.48 13.45 -4.33
N ASP A 6 5.31 14.05 -4.15
CA ASP A 6 4.01 13.42 -3.95
C ASP A 6 3.76 12.37 -5.05
N LYS A 7 4.51 11.26 -5.04
CA LYS A 7 4.04 10.01 -5.61
C LYS A 7 2.93 9.60 -4.66
N SER A 8 1.75 10.15 -4.95
CA SER A 8 0.48 9.84 -4.32
C SER A 8 0.46 8.36 -3.97
N ILE A 9 0.00 8.04 -2.77
CA ILE A 9 -0.16 6.66 -2.30
C ILE A 9 -0.83 5.76 -3.35
N MET A 10 -1.69 6.32 -4.20
CA MET A 10 -2.31 5.63 -5.34
C MET A 10 -1.29 5.12 -6.35
N VAL A 11 -0.27 5.92 -6.69
CA VAL A 11 0.82 5.53 -7.61
C VAL A 11 1.64 4.41 -7.00
N PHE A 12 1.92 4.49 -5.69
CA PHE A 12 2.64 3.43 -4.99
C PHE A 12 1.85 2.11 -4.97
N LEU A 13 0.55 2.16 -4.68
CA LEU A 13 -0.33 0.99 -4.68
C LEU A 13 -0.47 0.37 -6.07
N GLN A 14 -0.62 1.20 -7.10
CA GLN A 14 -0.61 0.76 -8.51
C GLN A 14 0.71 0.09 -8.91
N GLU A 15 1.84 0.63 -8.47
CA GLU A 15 3.15 0.03 -8.74
C GLU A 15 3.31 -1.32 -8.04
N ILE A 16 2.83 -1.48 -6.80
CA ILE A 16 2.85 -2.75 -6.06
C ILE A 16 1.98 -3.79 -6.75
N ASP A 17 0.75 -3.42 -7.08
CA ASP A 17 -0.19 -4.34 -7.71
C ASP A 17 0.34 -4.85 -9.04
N ARG A 18 0.79 -3.93 -9.91
CA ARG A 18 1.33 -4.27 -11.22
C ARG A 18 2.61 -5.11 -11.16
N LYS A 19 3.48 -4.91 -10.17
CA LYS A 19 4.77 -5.63 -10.08
C LYS A 19 4.64 -7.00 -9.45
N LYS A 20 3.64 -7.23 -8.60
CA LYS A 20 3.56 -8.41 -7.73
C LYS A 20 2.22 -9.18 -7.83
N ASP A 21 1.29 -8.72 -8.65
CA ASP A 21 -0.08 -9.24 -8.73
C ASP A 21 -0.75 -9.24 -7.35
N PHE A 22 -0.45 -8.20 -6.57
CA PHE A 22 -0.56 -8.24 -5.11
C PHE A 22 -2.01 -8.28 -4.61
N PHE A 23 -2.93 -7.58 -5.30
CA PHE A 23 -4.35 -7.58 -4.97
C PHE A 23 -5.16 -8.56 -5.83
N HIS A 24 -4.56 -9.16 -6.86
CA HIS A 24 -5.28 -9.99 -7.85
C HIS A 24 -5.87 -11.28 -7.26
N SER A 25 -5.31 -11.79 -6.17
CA SER A 25 -5.85 -12.95 -5.44
C SER A 25 -6.77 -12.58 -4.27
N VAL A 26 -7.13 -11.30 -4.11
CA VAL A 26 -7.92 -10.81 -2.97
C VAL A 26 -9.32 -10.46 -3.44
N ASP A 27 -10.12 -11.49 -3.76
CA ASP A 27 -11.51 -11.35 -4.23
C ASP A 27 -12.40 -10.56 -3.26
N GLU A 28 -12.07 -10.51 -1.97
CA GLU A 28 -12.70 -9.61 -1.00
C GLU A 28 -11.68 -9.07 0.01
N VAL A 29 -11.50 -7.75 0.05
CA VAL A 29 -10.71 -7.09 1.11
C VAL A 29 -11.61 -6.77 2.30
N ASN A 30 -11.57 -7.63 3.32
CA ASN A 30 -12.22 -7.37 4.61
C ASN A 30 -11.23 -6.80 5.65
N LYS A 31 -11.72 -6.46 6.86
CA LYS A 31 -10.89 -5.80 7.90
C LYS A 31 -9.64 -6.59 8.30
N TYR A 32 -9.68 -7.91 8.24
CA TYR A 32 -8.57 -8.78 8.62
C TYR A 32 -7.51 -8.79 7.51
N ASN A 33 -7.95 -8.90 6.27
CA ASN A 33 -7.12 -8.92 5.06
C ASN A 33 -6.43 -7.57 4.89
N LEU A 34 -7.16 -6.48 5.11
CA LEU A 34 -6.63 -5.12 5.02
C LEU A 34 -5.51 -4.85 6.03
N ASN A 35 -5.63 -5.38 7.25
CA ASN A 35 -4.57 -5.25 8.24
C ASN A 35 -3.33 -6.06 7.84
N ALA A 36 -3.51 -7.28 7.34
CA ALA A 36 -2.40 -8.10 6.84
C ALA A 36 -1.67 -7.44 5.67
N ILE A 37 -2.41 -6.87 4.72
CA ILE A 37 -1.86 -6.09 3.60
C ILE A 37 -1.03 -4.91 4.12
N ILE A 38 -1.55 -4.14 5.10
CA ILE A 38 -0.83 -3.01 5.69
C ILE A 38 0.48 -3.47 6.34
N GLU A 39 0.48 -4.59 7.07
CA GLU A 39 1.69 -5.15 7.67
C GLU A 39 2.72 -5.56 6.62
N LEU A 40 2.29 -6.22 5.53
CA LEU A 40 3.18 -6.60 4.44
C LEU A 40 3.83 -5.38 3.78
N ILE A 41 3.04 -4.32 3.55
CA ILE A 41 3.56 -3.06 3.00
C ILE A 41 4.53 -2.40 3.98
N GLN A 42 4.21 -2.36 5.28
CA GLN A 42 5.12 -1.78 6.28
C GLN A 42 6.41 -2.57 6.41
N TYR A 43 6.35 -3.90 6.38
CA TYR A 43 7.53 -4.76 6.39
C TYR A 43 8.43 -4.49 5.18
N ASP A 44 7.87 -4.43 3.96
CA ASP A 44 8.63 -4.13 2.74
C ASP A 44 9.25 -2.72 2.80
N ASN A 45 8.52 -1.73 3.34
CA ASN A 45 9.04 -0.38 3.52
C ASN A 45 10.24 -0.34 4.48
N ILE A 46 10.12 -0.95 5.66
CA ILE A 46 11.21 -1.00 6.64
C ILE A 46 12.41 -1.75 6.06
N LYS A 47 12.17 -2.89 5.38
CA LYS A 47 13.24 -3.69 4.78
C LYS A 47 14.05 -2.91 3.74
N ASN A 48 13.39 -2.10 2.90
CA ASN A 48 14.04 -1.43 1.77
C ASN A 48 14.48 0.01 2.09
N TYR A 49 13.84 0.69 3.05
CA TYR A 49 14.06 2.11 3.34
C TYR A 49 14.44 2.40 4.79
N GLY A 50 14.50 1.39 5.66
CA GLY A 50 14.87 1.52 7.08
C GLY A 50 13.72 2.01 7.97
N ASP A 51 12.71 2.68 7.40
CA ASP A 51 11.57 3.24 8.12
C ASP A 51 10.26 3.07 7.33
N PRO A 52 9.08 3.13 7.99
CA PRO A 52 7.79 3.18 7.31
C PRO A 52 7.67 4.43 6.45
N LEU A 53 7.46 4.26 5.13
CA LEU A 53 7.21 5.38 4.22
C LEU A 53 5.85 6.05 4.43
N TYR A 54 4.88 5.29 4.92
CA TYR A 54 3.52 5.74 5.16
C TYR A 54 3.01 5.20 6.50
N THR A 55 2.15 5.98 7.15
CA THR A 55 1.42 5.54 8.34
C THR A 55 0.38 4.48 7.99
N ARG A 56 0.00 3.68 8.99
CA ARG A 56 -1.08 2.68 8.83
C ARG A 56 -2.41 3.31 8.44
N HIS A 57 -2.66 4.55 8.86
CA HIS A 57 -3.86 5.30 8.49
C HIS A 57 -3.85 5.68 7.00
N GLU A 58 -2.73 6.21 6.50
CA GLU A 58 -2.57 6.53 5.09
C GLU A 58 -2.71 5.29 4.23
N LEU A 59 -2.02 4.20 4.57
CA LEU A 59 -2.14 2.91 3.87
C LEU A 59 -3.59 2.42 3.82
N ARG A 60 -4.29 2.44 4.96
CA ARG A 60 -5.70 2.05 5.02
C ARG A 60 -6.58 2.89 4.10
N LYS A 61 -6.37 4.21 4.08
CA LYS A 61 -7.15 5.13 3.23
C LYS A 61 -6.84 4.88 1.75
N GLY A 62 -5.56 4.78 1.39
CA GLY A 62 -5.12 4.54 0.02
C GLY A 62 -5.63 3.22 -0.55
N ILE A 63 -5.52 2.12 0.22
CA ILE A 63 -5.99 0.80 -0.22
C ILE A 63 -7.50 0.81 -0.46
N LYS A 64 -8.28 1.39 0.46
CA LYS A 64 -9.74 1.50 0.29
C LYS A 64 -10.11 2.28 -0.96
N GLN A 65 -9.43 3.39 -1.22
CA GLN A 65 -9.69 4.22 -2.40
C GLN A 65 -9.34 3.47 -3.68
N TYR A 66 -8.18 2.81 -3.72
CA TYR A 66 -7.72 2.01 -4.86
C TYR A 66 -8.70 0.90 -5.27
N LEU A 67 -9.31 0.23 -4.28
CA LEU A 67 -10.28 -0.86 -4.50
C LEU A 67 -11.70 -0.36 -4.78
N GLN A 68 -11.99 0.93 -4.57
CA GLN A 68 -13.26 1.53 -4.97
C GLN A 68 -13.20 2.09 -6.40
N ASP A 69 -12.00 2.46 -6.85
CA ASP A 69 -11.75 3.02 -8.17
C ASP A 69 -11.54 1.93 -9.26
N ASN A 70 -11.39 0.65 -8.89
CA ASN A 70 -11.27 -0.52 -9.78
C ASN A 70 -12.33 -1.57 -9.45
#